data_AF-A0A2C9CGJ1-F1
#
_entry.id   AF-A0A2C9CGJ1-F1
#
_cell.length_a   1.000
_cell.length_b   1.000
_cell.length_c   1.000
_cell.angle_alpha   90.00
_cell.angle_beta   90.00
_cell.angle_gamma   90.00
#
_symmetry.space_group_name_H-M   'P 1'
#
loop_
_entity.id
_entity.type
_entity.pdbx_description
1 polymer ?
#
loop_
_entity_poly.entity_id
_entity_poly.type
_entity_poly.pdbx_seq_one_letter_code
_entity_poly.pdbx_strand_id
1 'polypeptide(L)'
;MVKEYLANSRIKIKFLPSYSPNLNLIERLWKFFRKKILYNKYYDTYEKFKNKCLSFFKNINEYTDELSTLLTENFQIIGEQISKI
;
A
#
# COMPACT_ATOMS: atom_id res chain seq x y z
N MET A 1 -6.08 25.28 6.87
CA MET A 1 -5.86 24.23 5.84
C MET A 1 -4.70 23.31 6.23
N VAL A 2 -4.60 22.09 5.67
CA VAL A 2 -3.53 21.11 5.98
C VAL A 2 -2.10 21.69 5.84
N LYS A 3 -1.89 22.59 4.86
CA LYS A 3 -0.60 23.27 4.65
C LYS A 3 -0.14 24.13 5.83
N GLU A 4 -1.06 24.84 6.48
CA GLU A 4 -0.77 25.71 7.63
C GLU A 4 -0.41 24.89 8.87
N TYR A 5 -1.10 23.76 9.07
CA TYR A 5 -0.77 22.82 10.14
C TYR A 5 0.63 22.23 9.97
N LEU A 6 0.99 21.87 8.73
CA LEU A 6 2.30 21.30 8.43
C LEU A 6 3.45 22.29 8.64
N ALA A 7 3.22 23.59 8.45
CA ALA A 7 4.22 24.63 8.64
C ALA A 7 4.79 24.69 10.07
N ASN A 8 3.97 24.35 11.07
CA ASN A 8 4.38 24.33 12.48
C ASN A 8 4.65 22.92 13.01
N SER A 9 4.58 21.91 12.14
CA SER A 9 4.76 20.50 12.52
C SER A 9 6.19 20.03 12.29
N ARG A 10 6.57 18.91 12.93
CA ARG A 10 7.85 18.22 12.67
C ARG A 10 7.78 17.23 11.51
N ILE A 11 6.73 17.29 10.69
CA ILE A 11 6.46 16.30 9.62
C ILE A 11 7.23 16.68 8.35
N LYS A 12 8.02 15.75 7.82
CA LYS A 12 8.68 15.90 6.51
C LYS A 12 7.85 15.21 5.43
N ILE A 13 7.36 15.99 4.46
CA ILE A 13 6.60 15.49 3.32
C ILE A 13 7.58 14.92 2.29
N LYS A 14 7.37 13.67 1.87
CA LYS A 14 8.05 13.10 0.69
C LYS A 14 7.11 13.17 -0.50
N PHE A 15 7.52 13.92 -1.52
CA PHE A 15 6.76 14.03 -2.76
C PHE A 15 7.08 12.85 -3.68
N LEU A 16 6.04 12.27 -4.28
CA LEU A 16 6.16 11.30 -5.35
C LEU A 16 5.75 11.97 -6.67
N PRO A 17 6.36 11.57 -7.80
CA PRO A 17 5.92 12.02 -9.11
C PRO A 17 4.46 11.62 -9.36
N SER A 18 3.78 12.41 -10.20
CA SER A 18 2.40 12.12 -10.61
C SER A 18 2.32 10.76 -11.29
N TYR A 19 1.16 10.10 -11.15
CA TYR A 19 0.85 8.81 -11.77
C TYR A 19 1.89 7.70 -11.53
N SER A 20 2.62 7.75 -10.42
CA SER A 20 3.68 6.78 -10.09
C SER A 20 3.31 5.87 -8.90
N PRO A 21 2.21 5.09 -8.98
CA PRO A 21 1.78 4.21 -7.89
C PRO A 21 2.79 3.09 -7.62
N ASN A 22 3.63 2.73 -8.60
CA ASN A 22 4.69 1.74 -8.45
C ASN A 22 5.72 2.15 -7.39
N LEU A 23 5.98 3.45 -7.23
CA LEU A 23 6.90 4.02 -6.24
C LEU A 23 6.30 4.10 -4.84
N ASN A 24 4.98 3.91 -4.71
CA ASN A 24 4.29 3.99 -3.43
C ASN A 24 4.09 2.59 -2.83
N LEU A 25 4.90 2.22 -1.83
CA LEU A 25 4.82 0.91 -1.17
C LEU A 25 3.44 0.60 -0.58
N ILE A 26 2.67 1.62 -0.18
CA ILE A 26 1.32 1.39 0.36
C ILE A 26 0.40 0.74 -0.67
N GLU A 27 0.59 0.99 -1.97
CA GLU A 27 -0.21 0.38 -3.04
C GLU A 27 0.00 -1.14 -3.09
N ARG A 28 1.22 -1.60 -2.81
CA ARG A 28 1.53 -3.04 -2.71
C ARG A 28 0.82 -3.65 -1.51
N LEU A 29 0.86 -2.98 -0.36
CA LEU A 29 0.11 -3.41 0.83
C LEU A 29 -1.39 -3.48 0.55
N TRP A 30 -1.96 -2.47 -0.12
CA TRP A 30 -3.38 -2.47 -0.48
C TRP A 30 -3.74 -3.63 -1.41
N LYS A 31 -2.90 -3.91 -2.42
CA LYS A 31 -3.11 -5.06 -3.30
C LYS A 31 -3.09 -6.38 -2.51
N PHE A 32 -2.15 -6.53 -1.58
CA PHE A 32 -2.06 -7.70 -0.70
C PHE A 32 -3.28 -7.84 0.20
N PHE A 33 -3.68 -6.76 0.87
CA PHE A 33 -4.88 -6.69 1.70
C PHE A 33 -6.13 -7.12 0.92
N ARG A 34 -6.35 -6.55 -0.28
CA ARG A 34 -7.48 -6.92 -1.14
C ARG A 34 -7.44 -8.41 -1.48
N LYS A 35 -6.27 -8.95 -1.81
CA LYS A 35 -6.11 -10.39 -2.11
C LYS A 35 -6.45 -11.28 -0.91
N LYS A 36 -6.05 -10.91 0.32
CA LYS A 36 -6.29 -11.73 1.51
C LYS A 36 -7.71 -11.59 2.07
N ILE A 37 -8.29 -10.39 2.03
CA ILE A 37 -9.53 -10.06 2.74
C ILE A 37 -10.74 -9.92 1.82
N LEU A 38 -10.58 -9.49 0.57
CA LEU A 38 -11.71 -9.21 -0.31
C LEU A 38 -11.89 -10.25 -1.43
N TYR A 39 -10.80 -10.85 -1.88
CA TYR A 39 -10.84 -11.76 -3.02
C TYR A 39 -11.68 -13.00 -2.69
N ASN A 40 -12.74 -13.22 -3.49
CA ASN A 40 -13.69 -14.32 -3.36
C ASN A 40 -14.34 -14.43 -1.96
N LYS A 41 -14.53 -13.31 -1.26
CA LYS A 41 -15.15 -13.26 0.06
C LYS A 41 -16.33 -12.32 0.05
N TYR A 42 -17.48 -12.82 0.49
CA TYR A 42 -18.68 -12.03 0.73
C TYR A 42 -18.89 -11.83 2.22
N TYR A 43 -19.24 -10.61 2.61
CA TYR A 43 -19.61 -10.25 3.98
C TYR A 43 -21.05 -9.77 3.96
N ASP A 44 -21.90 -10.46 4.71
CA ASP A 44 -23.34 -10.21 4.77
C ASP A 44 -23.71 -8.93 5.52
N THR A 45 -22.81 -8.43 6.39
CA THR A 45 -23.00 -7.17 7.10
C THR A 45 -21.77 -6.28 7.03
N TYR A 46 -22.00 -4.96 7.10
CA TYR A 46 -20.93 -3.97 7.21
C TYR A 46 -20.05 -4.21 8.43
N GLU A 47 -20.64 -4.59 9.56
CA GLU A 47 -19.88 -4.86 10.79
C GLU A 47 -18.90 -6.01 10.63
N LYS A 48 -19.33 -7.12 10.01
CA LYS A 48 -18.44 -8.26 9.71
C LYS A 48 -17.31 -7.85 8.77
N PHE A 49 -17.62 -7.09 7.73
CA PHE A 49 -16.62 -6.53 6.83
C PHE A 49 -15.60 -5.68 7.58
N LYS A 50 -16.06 -4.69 8.36
CA LYS A 50 -15.22 -3.79 9.16
C LYS A 50 -14.33 -4.57 10.13
N ASN A 51 -14.90 -5.51 10.87
CA ASN A 51 -14.16 -6.32 11.85
C ASN A 51 -13.09 -7.18 11.17
N LYS A 52 -13.37 -7.72 9.98
CA LYS A 52 -12.36 -8.47 9.21
C LYS A 52 -11.23 -7.58 8.71
N CYS A 53 -11.53 -6.37 8.23
CA CYS A 53 -10.52 -5.39 7.86
C CYS A 53 -9.63 -5.00 9.05
N LEU A 54 -10.23 -4.67 10.20
CA LEU A 54 -9.48 -4.29 11.41
C LEU A 54 -8.65 -5.45 11.96
N SER A 55 -9.21 -6.65 11.98
CA SER A 55 -8.50 -7.86 12.44
C SER A 55 -7.29 -8.16 11.56
N PHE A 56 -7.39 -7.99 10.23
CA PHE A 56 -6.25 -8.14 9.34
C PHE A 56 -5.08 -7.23 9.74
N PHE A 57 -5.35 -5.93 9.95
CA PHE A 57 -4.29 -4.98 10.31
C PHE A 57 -3.79 -5.17 11.74
N LYS A 58 -4.64 -5.59 12.67
CA LYS A 58 -4.24 -5.94 14.04
C LYS A 58 -3.28 -7.14 14.07
N ASN A 59 -3.49 -8.10 13.17
CA ASN A 59 -2.72 -9.33 13.08
C ASN A 59 -1.77 -9.34 11.87
N ILE A 60 -1.37 -8.16 11.36
CA ILE A 60 -0.58 -8.03 10.13
C ILE A 60 0.75 -8.79 10.20
N ASN A 61 1.29 -8.97 11.41
CA ASN A 61 2.54 -9.71 11.66
C ASN A 61 2.46 -11.19 11.30
N GLU A 62 1.25 -11.77 11.20
CA GLU A 62 1.06 -13.15 10.70
C GLU A 62 1.53 -13.30 9.24
N TYR A 63 1.63 -12.19 8.50
CA TYR A 63 2.06 -12.16 7.11
C TYR A 63 3.50 -11.66 6.93
N THR A 64 4.31 -11.62 8.00
CA THR A 64 5.64 -10.97 7.98
C THR A 64 6.53 -11.49 6.85
N ASP A 65 6.57 -12.81 6.63
CA ASP A 65 7.39 -13.41 5.57
C ASP A 65 6.94 -12.94 4.17
N GLU A 66 5.64 -13.00 3.87
CA GLU A 66 5.08 -12.52 2.61
C GLU A 66 5.30 -11.00 2.44
N LEU A 67 5.07 -10.22 3.49
CA LEU A 67 5.20 -8.76 3.46
C LEU A 67 6.65 -8.32 3.32
N SER A 68 7.61 -9.03 3.91
CA SER A 68 9.04 -8.72 3.81
C SER A 68 9.53 -8.78 2.36
N THR A 69 9.01 -9.74 1.58
CA THR A 69 9.34 -9.88 0.16
C THR A 69 8.62 -8.84 -0.71
N LEU A 70 7.40 -8.45 -0.32
CA LEU A 70 6.54 -7.56 -1.09
C LEU A 70 6.89 -6.07 -0.90
N LEU A 71 7.17 -5.67 0.34
CA LEU A 71 7.40 -4.27 0.75
C LEU A 71 8.87 -3.85 0.62
N THR A 72 9.50 -4.25 -0.47
CA THR A 72 10.89 -3.92 -0.79
C THR A 72 10.99 -2.66 -1.66
N GLU A 73 12.08 -1.90 -1.52
CA GLU A 73 12.38 -0.73 -2.36
C GLU A 73 12.88 -1.09 -3.77
N ASN A 74 12.78 -2.35 -4.17
CA ASN A 74 13.04 -2.82 -5.52
C ASN A 74 11.89 -2.39 -6.44
N PHE A 75 11.92 -1.13 -6.87
CA PHE A 75 10.91 -0.56 -7.76
C PHE A 75 11.20 -0.92 -9.21
N GLN A 76 10.14 -1.26 -9.96
CA GLN A 76 10.26 -1.43 -11.40
C GLN A 76 10.56 -0.07 -12.04
N ILE A 77 11.68 0.00 -12.77
CA ILE A 77 12.02 1.14 -13.63
C ILE A 77 11.20 0.99 -14.91
N ILE A 78 10.35 1.97 -15.20
CA ILE A 78 9.50 1.99 -16.39
C ILE A 78 10.08 3.06 -17.33
N GLY A 79 10.59 2.64 -18.48
CA GLY A 79 11.15 3.47 -19.55
C GLY A 79 11.27 2.67 -20.85
N GLU A 80 11.42 3.34 -22.00
CA GLU A 80 11.60 2.67 -23.29
C GLU A 80 12.86 1.79 -23.27
N GLN A 81 12.69 0.50 -23.59
CA GLN A 81 13.82 -0.30 -24.00
C GLN A 81 14.32 0.29 -25.32
N ILE A 82 15.46 1.00 -25.28
CA ILE A 82 16.19 1.28 -26.51
C ILE A 82 16.61 -0.10 -27.05
N SER A 83 15.92 -0.54 -28.10
CA SER A 83 16.31 -1.69 -28.90
C SER A 83 17.81 -1.56 -29.19
N LYS A 84 18.62 -2.48 -28.67
CA LYS A 84 20.01 -2.59 -29.08
C LYS A 84 20.01 -2.92 -30.58
N ILE A 85 20.42 -1.95 -31.39
CA ILE A 85 20.84 -2.17 -32.78
C ILE A 85 22.19 -2.88 -32.74
#